data_AF-A0A2D7WRY4-F1
#
_entry.id   AF-A0A2D7WRY4-F1
#
_cell.length_a   1.000
_cell.length_b   1.000
_cell.length_c   1.000
_cell.angle_alpha   90.00
_cell.angle_beta   90.00
_cell.angle_gamma   90.00
#
_symmetry.space_group_name_H-M   'P 1'
#
loop_
_entity.id
_entity.type
_entity.pdbx_description
1 polymer ?
#
loop_
_entity_poly.entity_id
_entity_poly.type
_entity_poly.pdbx_seq_one_letter_code
_entity_poly.pdbx_strand_id
1 'polypeptide(L)' 'MPPKGTQDWIIWAAWADRITFEEIFEISGKNESDVIRLMRSNLKPSSFRKWRARASKVSHKHKKLFRMLRENL' A
#
# COMPACT_ATOMS: atom_id res chain seq x y z
N MET A 1 8.98 14.63 -4.15
CA MET A 1 7.87 13.65 -4.26
C MET A 1 7.95 13.02 -5.64
N PRO A 2 7.96 11.69 -5.77
CA PRO A 2 8.02 11.04 -7.09
C PRO A 2 6.74 11.31 -7.89
N PRO A 3 6.78 11.26 -9.24
CA PRO A 3 5.59 11.45 -10.07
C PRO A 3 4.54 10.37 -9.78
N LYS A 4 3.28 10.76 -9.62
CA LYS A 4 2.15 9.84 -9.36
C LYS A 4 2.07 8.76 -10.45
N GLY A 5 1.77 7.52 -10.05
CA GLY A 5 1.66 6.38 -10.96
C GLY A 5 2.99 5.65 -11.25
N THR A 6 4.13 6.21 -10.86
CA THR A 6 5.44 5.54 -10.98
C THR A 6 5.69 4.52 -9.88
N GLN A 7 6.61 3.57 -10.12
CA GLN A 7 6.99 2.57 -9.12
C GLN A 7 7.56 3.20 -7.85
N ASP A 8 8.38 4.25 -7.98
CA ASP A 8 8.93 4.98 -6.84
C ASP A 8 7.84 5.69 -6.03
N TRP A 9 6.81 6.20 -6.70
CA TRP A 9 5.66 6.78 -6.02
C TRP A 9 4.89 5.71 -5.22
N ILE A 10 4.72 4.50 -5.76
CA ILE A 10 4.05 3.40 -5.04
C ILE A 10 4.84 3.02 -3.79
N ILE A 11 6.17 2.94 -3.86
CA ILE A 11 7.03 2.63 -2.71
C ILE A 11 6.94 3.75 -1.67
N TRP A 12 6.97 5.02 -2.11
CA TRP A 12 6.83 6.19 -1.25
C TRP A 12 5.45 6.22 -0.57
N ALA A 13 4.39 5.99 -1.34
CA ALA A 13 3.01 5.97 -0.86
C ALA A 13 2.76 4.82 0.11
N ALA A 14 3.28 3.62 -0.19
CA ALA A 14 3.17 2.46 0.69
C ALA A 14 3.89 2.66 2.03
N TRP A 15 4.92 3.51 2.08
CA TRP A 15 5.60 3.88 3.33
C TRP A 15 4.87 4.97 4.13
N ALA A 16 4.04 5.78 3.48
CA ALA A 16 3.32 6.87 4.11
C ALA A 16 2.11 6.34 4.88
N ASP A 17 2.09 6.51 6.20
CA ASP A 17 1.01 5.99 7.05
C ASP A 17 -0.37 6.63 6.79
N ARG A 18 -0.41 7.73 6.02
CA ARG A 18 -1.64 8.44 5.63
C ARG A 18 -2.19 8.04 4.26
N ILE A 19 -1.48 7.23 3.49
CA ILE A 19 -1.94 6.80 2.16
C ILE A 19 -2.40 5.35 2.26
N THR A 20 -3.63 5.11 1.83
CA THR A 20 -4.23 3.78 1.82
C THR A 20 -3.80 2.98 0.58
N PHE A 21 -3.91 1.65 0.65
CA PHE A 21 -3.72 0.80 -0.52
C PHE A 21 -4.76 1.08 -1.62
N GLU A 22 -5.89 1.68 -1.26
CA GLU A 22 -6.97 2.09 -2.15
C GLU A 22 -6.56 3.29 -3.00
N GLU A 23 -6.03 4.36 -2.38
CA GLU A 23 -5.47 5.50 -3.12
C GLU A 23 -4.31 5.08 -4.03
N ILE A 24 -3.50 4.12 -3.59
CA ILE A 24 -2.44 3.54 -4.42
C ILE A 24 -3.05 2.79 -5.61
N PHE A 25 -4.14 2.04 -5.40
CA PHE A 25 -4.86 1.34 -6.46
C PHE A 25 -5.53 2.31 -7.45
N GLU A 26 -6.18 3.37 -6.98
CA GLU A 26 -6.81 4.38 -7.85
C GLU A 26 -5.79 5.08 -8.75
N ILE A 27 -4.61 5.39 -8.21
CA ILE A 27 -3.57 6.13 -8.95
C ILE A 27 -2.72 5.22 -9.85
N SER A 28 -2.42 4.00 -9.39
CA SER A 28 -1.46 3.10 -10.06
C SER A 28 -2.06 1.83 -10.65
N GLY A 29 -3.32 1.52 -10.35
CA GLY A 29 -3.98 0.25 -10.69
C GLY A 29 -3.43 -0.97 -9.93
N LYS A 30 -2.49 -0.81 -8.99
CA LYS A 30 -1.89 -1.92 -8.25
C LYS A 30 -2.67 -2.25 -6.98
N ASN A 31 -3.07 -3.50 -6.85
CA ASN A 31 -3.74 -3.99 -5.65
C ASN A 31 -2.75 -4.14 -4.46
N GLU A 32 -3.27 -4.34 -3.25
CA GLU A 32 -2.43 -4.51 -2.04
C GLU A 32 -1.37 -5.63 -2.22
N SER A 33 -1.72 -6.75 -2.85
CA SER A 33 -0.80 -7.87 -3.08
C SER A 33 0.39 -7.47 -3.95
N ASP A 34 0.14 -6.71 -5.01
CA ASP A 34 1.17 -6.21 -5.92
C ASP A 34 2.07 -5.19 -5.24
N VAL A 35 1.50 -4.31 -4.42
CA VAL A 35 2.27 -3.35 -3.60
C VAL A 35 3.14 -4.10 -2.57
N ILE A 36 2.60 -5.12 -1.90
CA ILE A 36 3.37 -5.96 -0.96
C ILE A 36 4.52 -6.67 -1.69
N ARG A 37 4.26 -7.23 -2.88
CA ARG A 37 5.28 -7.90 -3.69
C ARG A 37 6.38 -6.93 -4.10
N LEU A 38 6.01 -5.72 -4.53
CA LEU A 38 6.94 -4.65 -4.89
C LEU A 38 7.78 -4.21 -3.68
N MET A 39 7.15 -4.02 -2.52
CA MET A 39 7.83 -3.63 -1.30
C MET A 39 8.79 -4.72 -0.81
N ARG A 40 8.44 -5.99 -1.02
CA ARG A 40 9.29 -7.14 -0.67
C ARG A 40 10.53 -7.23 -1.55
N SER A 41 10.43 -6.88 -2.83
CA SER A 41 11.59 -6.88 -3.74
C SER A 41 12.50 -5.67 -3.56
N ASN A 42 11.95 -4.52 -3.15
CA ASN A 42 12.70 -3.27 -3.02
C ASN A 42 13.33 -3.05 -1.62
N LEU A 43 12.79 -3.67 -0.56
CA LEU A 43 13.28 -3.48 0.80
C LEU A 43 14.11 -4.65 1.29
N LYS A 44 15.08 -4.35 2.16
CA LYS A 44 15.78 -5.39 2.94
C LYS A 44 14.76 -6.18 3.78
N PRO A 45 14.96 -7.50 3.98
CA PRO A 45 14.01 -8.35 4.70
C PRO A 45 13.68 -7.88 6.13
N SER A 46 14.62 -7.24 6.82
CA SER A 46 14.41 -6.67 8.15
C SER A 46 13.50 -5.42 8.11
N SER A 47 13.71 -4.52 7.16
CA SER A 47 12.88 -3.34 6.94
C SER A 47 11.47 -3.72 6.47
N PHE A 48 11.37 -4.70 5.57
CA PHE A 48 10.09 -5.22 5.09
C PHE A 48 9.23 -5.78 6.24
N ARG A 49 9.81 -6.58 7.15
CA ARG A 49 9.10 -7.10 8.32
C ARG A 49 8.54 -5.97 9.21
N LYS A 50 9.34 -4.94 9.48
CA LYS A 50 8.91 -3.77 10.27
C LYS A 50 7.80 -3.00 9.58
N TRP A 51 7.93 -2.76 8.27
CA TRP A 51 6.90 -2.12 7.47
C TRP A 51 5.61 -2.95 7.46
N ARG A 52 5.69 -4.26 7.22
CA ARG A 52 4.51 -5.13 7.16
C ARG A 52 3.77 -5.17 8.49
N ALA A 53 4.49 -5.19 9.61
CA ALA A 53 3.87 -5.10 10.95
C ALA A 53 3.08 -3.80 11.16
N ARG A 54 3.55 -2.67 10.60
CA ARG A 54 2.82 -1.40 10.62
C ARG A 54 1.63 -1.39 9.66
N ALA A 55 1.88 -1.75 8.40
CA ALA A 55 0.86 -1.77 7.35
C ALA A 55 -0.33 -2.68 7.69
N SER A 56 -0.09 -3.85 8.30
CA SER A 56 -1.18 -4.74 8.74
C SER A 56 -2.05 -4.15 9.85
N LYS A 57 -1.47 -3.33 10.75
CA LYS A 57 -2.21 -2.64 11.81
C LYS A 57 -3.05 -1.48 11.27
N VAL A 58 -2.52 -0.71 10.32
CA VAL A 58 -3.23 0.39 9.65
C VAL A 58 -4.32 -0.13 8.73
N SER A 59 -4.02 -1.16 7.92
CA SER A 59 -4.99 -1.86 7.08
C SER A 59 -6.18 -2.40 7.88
N HIS A 60 -5.96 -2.93 9.10
CA HIS A 60 -7.07 -3.36 9.96
C HIS A 60 -8.00 -2.21 10.38
N LYS A 61 -7.50 -1.00 10.60
CA LYS A 61 -8.35 0.16 10.88
C LYS A 61 -9.16 0.59 9.66
N HIS A 62 -8.59 0.50 8.47
CA HIS A 62 -9.26 0.92 7.23
C HIS A 62 -10.02 -0.22 6.52
N LYS A 63 -10.01 -1.42 7.10
CA LYS A 63 -10.70 -2.62 6.60
C LYS A 63 -12.20 -2.43 6.38
N LYS A 64 -12.84 -1.53 7.15
CA LYS A 64 -14.26 -1.18 7.02
C LYS A 64 -14.52 -0.34 5.76
N LEU A 65 -13.64 0.61 5.46
CA LEU A 65 -13.67 1.41 4.23
C LEU A 65 -13.40 0.51 3.01
N PHE A 66 -12.37 -0.35 3.12
CA PHE A 66 -11.99 -1.31 2.09
C PHE A 66 -13.11 -2.30 1.73
N ARG A 67 -13.89 -2.77 2.72
CA ARG A 67 -15.03 -3.67 2.46
C ARG A 67 -16.18 -2.95 1.75
N MET A 68 -16.50 -1.72 2.17
CA MET A 68 -17.55 -0.92 1.54
C MET A 68 -17.23 -0.54 0.09
N LEU A 69 -15.97 -0.22 -0.23
CA LEU A 69 -15.59 0.16 -1.59
C LEU A 69 -15.70 -1.02 -2.56
N ARG A 70 -15.38 -2.23 -2.08
CA ARG A 70 -15.47 -3.48 -2.85
C ARG A 70 -16.90 -3.98 -3.10
N GLU A 71 -17.85 -3.58 -2.27
CA GLU A 71 -19.28 -3.91 -2.43
C GLU A 71 -20.04 -2.93 -3.35
N ASN A 72 -19.43 -1.79 -3.69
CA ASN A 72 -20.01 -0.77 -4.58
C ASN A 72 -19.45 -0.82 -6.03
N LEU A 73 -18.87 -1.95 -6.44
CA LEU A 73 -18.41 -2.23 -7.81
C LEU A 73 -19.24 -3.35 -8.44
#